data_AF-A0A3D0NQP4-F1
#
_entry.id   AF-A0A3D0NQP4-F1
#
_cell.length_a   1.000
_cell.length_b   1.000
_cell.length_c   1.000
_cell.angle_alpha   90.00
_cell.angle_beta   90.00
_cell.angle_gamma   90.00
#
_symmetry.space_group_name_H-M   'P 1'
#
loop_
_entity.id
_entity.type
_entity.pdbx_description
1 polymer ?
#
loop_
_entity_poly.entity_id
_entity_poly.type
_entity_poly.pdbx_seq_one_letter_code
_entity_poly.pdbx_strand_id
1 'polypeptide(L)'
;MVITAAVLTLTLSGCDWRYVFGLGWPNGITPESHLMRNLWVWTVITALVVGVIVWALMFWTAAAHRKKKGDTELPRQFGYNMPLELALTVVPFVIISVLFY
;
A
#
# COMPACT_ATOMS: atom_id res chain seq x y z
N MET A 1 26.02 8.71 -5.57
CA MET A 1 25.95 8.26 -6.97
C MET A 1 24.83 7.24 -7.21
N VAL A 2 24.70 6.16 -6.42
CA VAL A 2 23.62 5.17 -6.61
C VAL A 2 22.22 5.73 -6.33
N ILE A 3 22.07 6.54 -5.26
CA ILE A 3 20.78 7.14 -4.88
C ILE A 3 20.30 8.14 -5.96
N THR A 4 21.19 8.98 -6.47
CA THR A 4 20.91 9.93 -7.55
C THR A 4 20.55 9.21 -8.85
N ALA A 5 21.23 8.12 -9.19
CA ALA A 5 20.91 7.31 -10.37
C ALA A 5 19.55 6.61 -10.22
N ALA A 6 19.21 6.08 -9.04
CA ALA A 6 17.93 5.46 -8.76
C ALA A 6 16.76 6.46 -8.81
N VAL A 7 16.96 7.67 -8.30
CA VAL A 7 15.95 8.75 -8.38
C VAL A 7 15.77 9.21 -9.83
N LEU A 8 16.85 9.29 -10.61
CA LEU A 8 16.78 9.64 -12.04
C LEU A 8 16.09 8.56 -12.88
N THR A 9 16.34 7.27 -12.64
CA THR A 9 15.67 6.19 -13.38
C THR A 9 14.18 6.06 -13.03
N LEU A 10 13.81 6.31 -11.77
CA LEU A 10 12.40 6.38 -11.35
C LEU A 10 11.65 7.56 -11.98
N THR A 11 12.32 8.69 -12.19
CA THR A 11 11.70 9.89 -12.76
C THR A 11 11.69 9.91 -14.28
N LEU A 12 12.67 9.27 -14.95
CA LEU A 12 12.74 9.19 -16.41
C LEU A 12 12.00 8.00 -17.03
N SER A 13 11.61 6.97 -16.27
CA SER A 13 10.90 5.78 -16.80
C SER A 13 9.41 5.99 -17.08
N GLY A 14 8.98 7.23 -17.33
CA GLY A 14 7.60 7.68 -17.57
C GLY A 14 6.94 7.19 -18.86
N CYS A 15 7.13 5.93 -19.23
CA CYS A 15 6.17 5.23 -20.08
C CYS A 15 4.83 5.13 -19.33
N ASP A 16 3.73 5.34 -20.07
CA ASP A 16 2.36 5.51 -19.57
C ASP A 16 2.06 4.77 -18.26
N TRP A 17 2.07 5.51 -17.14
CA TRP A 17 1.84 4.95 -15.80
C TRP A 17 0.46 4.28 -15.69
N ARG A 18 -0.53 4.75 -16.47
CA ARG A 18 -1.87 4.16 -16.53
C ARG A 18 -1.88 2.81 -17.24
N TYR A 19 -0.84 2.47 -18.00
CA TYR A 19 -0.62 1.13 -18.53
C TYR A 19 -0.08 0.19 -17.46
N VAL A 20 0.93 0.63 -16.71
CA VAL A 20 1.56 -0.17 -15.63
C VAL A 20 0.55 -0.49 -14.52
N PHE A 21 -0.14 0.53 -14.00
CA PHE A 21 -1.16 0.36 -12.96
C PHE A 21 -2.47 -0.21 -13.50
N GLY A 22 -2.61 -0.35 -14.82
CA GLY A 22 -3.71 -1.08 -15.45
C GLY A 22 -3.63 -2.58 -15.20
N LEU A 23 -2.47 -3.13 -14.79
CA LEU A 23 -2.26 -4.56 -14.49
C LEU A 23 -2.86 -5.51 -15.54
N GLY A 24 -2.60 -5.23 -16.83
CA GLY A 24 -3.08 -6.04 -17.95
C GLY A 24 -4.46 -5.65 -18.49
N TRP A 25 -5.13 -4.63 -17.93
CA TRP A 25 -6.38 -4.11 -18.48
C TRP A 25 -6.13 -3.44 -19.85
N PRO A 26 -6.84 -3.84 -20.92
CA PRO A 26 -6.65 -3.29 -22.27
C PRO A 26 -7.15 -1.84 -22.39
N ASN A 27 -6.63 -1.10 -23.37
CA ASN A 27 -7.16 0.24 -23.67
C ASN A 27 -8.50 0.05 -24.38
N GLY A 28 -9.57 0.41 -23.69
CA GLY A 28 -10.91 0.29 -24.25
C GLY A 28 -11.15 1.28 -25.39
N ILE A 29 -12.10 0.96 -26.27
CA ILE A 29 -12.42 1.74 -27.46
C ILE A 29 -13.69 2.59 -27.30
N THR A 30 -14.40 2.43 -26.17
CA THR A 30 -15.65 3.14 -25.88
C THR A 30 -15.48 4.10 -24.69
N PRO A 31 -16.24 5.21 -24.61
CA PRO A 31 -16.16 6.13 -23.47
C PRO A 31 -16.43 5.46 -22.12
N GLU A 32 -17.33 4.47 -22.07
CA GLU A 32 -17.64 3.71 -20.86
C GLU A 32 -16.44 2.89 -20.38
N SER A 33 -15.72 2.27 -21.33
CA SER A 33 -14.52 1.48 -21.04
C SER A 33 -13.37 2.34 -20.51
N HIS A 34 -13.27 3.60 -20.94
CA HIS A 34 -12.30 4.55 -20.39
C HIS A 34 -12.61 4.93 -18.94
N LEU A 35 -13.88 5.14 -18.61
CA LEU A 35 -14.31 5.44 -17.23
C LEU A 35 -14.03 4.27 -16.29
N MET A 36 -14.39 3.05 -16.71
CA MET A 36 -14.11 1.83 -15.94
C MET A 36 -12.61 1.63 -15.72
N ARG A 37 -11.79 1.80 -16.77
CA ARG A 37 -10.34 1.69 -16.67
C ARG A 37 -9.75 2.74 -15.73
N ASN A 38 -10.29 3.96 -15.72
CA ASN A 38 -9.84 5.00 -14.80
C ASN A 38 -10.10 4.61 -13.33
N LEU A 39 -11.31 4.12 -13.03
CA LEU A 39 -11.66 3.62 -11.68
C LEU A 39 -10.74 2.47 -11.25
N TRP A 40 -10.46 1.53 -12.17
CA TRP A 40 -9.56 0.41 -11.90
C TRP A 40 -8.14 0.87 -11.52
N VAL A 41 -7.54 1.78 -12.30
CA VAL A 41 -6.18 2.28 -12.01
C VAL A 41 -6.13 2.92 -10.62
N TRP A 42 -7.10 3.74 -10.24
CA TRP A 42 -7.16 4.35 -8.91
C TRP A 42 -7.39 3.33 -7.79
N THR A 43 -8.19 2.31 -8.04
CA THR A 43 -8.41 1.20 -7.10
C THR A 43 -7.12 0.42 -6.85
N VAL A 44 -6.39 0.07 -7.91
CA VAL A 44 -5.10 -0.62 -7.82
C VAL A 44 -4.08 0.21 -7.06
N ILE A 45 -3.98 1.51 -7.37
CA ILE A 45 -3.06 2.42 -6.66
C ILE A 45 -3.41 2.48 -5.16
N THR A 46 -4.70 2.63 -4.83
CA THR A 46 -5.17 2.67 -3.43
C THR A 46 -4.82 1.37 -2.70
N ALA A 47 -5.04 0.22 -3.34
CA ALA A 47 -4.71 -1.09 -2.79
C ALA A 47 -3.19 -1.26 -2.58
N LEU A 48 -2.36 -0.80 -3.52
CA LEU A 48 -0.91 -0.84 -3.40
C LEU A 48 -0.39 0.03 -2.24
N VAL A 49 -0.96 1.22 -2.05
CA VAL A 49 -0.59 2.09 -0.92
C VAL A 49 -0.86 1.38 0.41
N VAL A 50 -2.06 0.80 0.57
CA VAL A 50 -2.42 0.03 1.77
C VAL A 50 -1.50 -1.19 1.93
N GLY A 51 -1.25 -1.93 0.85
CA GLY A 51 -0.38 -3.11 0.84
C GLY A 51 1.04 -2.80 1.27
N VAL A 52 1.64 -1.73 0.77
CA VAL A 52 2.99 -1.28 1.15
C VAL A 52 3.07 -0.92 2.62
N ILE A 53 2.06 -0.23 3.17
CA ILE A 53 2.02 0.10 4.60
C ILE A 53 1.99 -1.18 5.44
N VAL A 54 1.12 -2.13 5.09
CA VAL A 54 0.99 -3.41 5.83
C VAL A 54 2.27 -4.24 5.72
N TRP A 55 2.85 -4.37 4.53
CA TRP A 55 4.11 -5.10 4.34
C TRP A 55 5.26 -4.45 5.10
N ALA A 56 5.37 -3.12 5.09
CA ALA A 56 6.39 -2.40 5.85
C ALA A 56 6.27 -2.70 7.35
N LEU A 57 5.07 -2.63 7.92
CA LEU A 57 4.83 -2.97 9.33
C LEU A 57 5.12 -4.44 9.64
N MET A 58 4.78 -5.35 8.73
CA MET A 58 5.04 -6.78 8.87
C MET A 58 6.54 -7.08 8.89
N PHE A 59 7.29 -6.56 7.92
CA PHE A 59 8.74 -6.76 7.88
C PHE A 59 9.46 -6.06 9.03
N TRP A 60 8.97 -4.88 9.42
CA TRP A 60 9.47 -4.16 10.58
C TRP A 60 9.34 -4.98 11.86
N THR A 61 8.15 -5.52 12.12
CA THR A 61 7.91 -6.33 13.34
C THR A 61 8.72 -7.62 13.32
N ALA A 62 8.81 -8.30 12.18
CA ALA A 62 9.62 -9.51 12.00
C ALA A 62 11.13 -9.28 12.24
N ALA A 63 11.67 -8.13 11.81
CA ALA A 63 13.09 -7.82 11.96
C ALA A 63 13.43 -7.23 13.33
N ALA A 64 12.68 -6.24 13.80
CA ALA A 64 12.99 -5.46 14.99
C ALA A 64 12.69 -6.20 16.31
N HIS A 65 11.67 -7.07 16.33
CA HIS A 65 11.24 -7.80 17.54
C HIS A 65 11.70 -9.26 17.54
N ARG A 66 12.65 -9.61 16.67
CA ARG A 66 13.19 -10.96 16.59
C ARG A 66 13.93 -11.31 17.89
N LYS A 67 13.54 -12.44 18.50
CA LYS A 67 14.17 -12.96 19.72
C LYS A 67 15.68 -13.20 19.53
N LYS A 68 16.49 -12.70 20.47
CA LYS A 68 17.94 -12.91 20.50
C LYS A 68 18.30 -14.15 21.32
N LYS A 69 19.47 -14.75 21.03
CA LYS A 69 19.98 -15.89 21.80
C LYS A 69 20.31 -15.45 23.22
N GLY A 70 19.80 -16.18 24.21
CA GLY A 70 19.98 -15.87 25.64
C GLY A 70 18.89 -15.00 26.27
N ASP A 71 17.90 -14.56 25.49
CA ASP A 71 16.81 -13.73 26.00
C ASP A 71 15.73 -14.60 26.69
N THR A 72 15.57 -14.41 27.99
CA THR A 72 14.63 -15.14 28.86
C THR A 72 13.50 -14.27 29.39
N GLU A 73 13.51 -12.97 29.10
CA GLU A 73 12.50 -12.03 29.56
C GLU A 73 11.20 -12.19 28.72
N LEU A 74 10.05 -12.12 29.40
CA LEU A 74 8.76 -12.16 28.72
C LEU A 74 8.50 -10.80 28.06
N PRO A 75 7.92 -10.76 26.84
CA PRO A 75 7.62 -9.51 26.18
C PRO A 75 6.58 -8.72 26.97
N ARG A 76 6.66 -7.40 26.84
CA ARG A 76 5.78 -6.43 27.48
C ARG A 76 4.32 -6.71 27.06
N GLN A 77 3.46 -7.15 27.99
CA GLN A 77 2.09 -7.61 27.74
C GLN A 77 1.12 -6.41 27.57
N PHE A 78 0.89 -5.96 26.34
CA PHE A 78 -0.19 -5.00 26.03
C PHE A 78 -1.43 -5.72 25.56
N GLY A 79 -2.57 -5.34 26.14
CA GLY A 79 -3.89 -5.62 25.59
C GLY A 79 -4.69 -4.32 25.50
N TYR A 80 -5.68 -4.31 24.60
CA TYR A 80 -6.73 -3.29 24.51
C TYR A 80 -6.24 -1.85 24.34
N ASN A 81 -5.82 -1.51 23.12
CA ASN A 81 -5.45 -0.14 22.77
C ASN A 81 -6.61 0.55 22.05
N MET A 82 -7.57 1.04 22.83
CA MET A 82 -8.82 1.62 22.31
C MET A 82 -8.63 2.70 21.22
N PRO A 83 -7.72 3.69 21.38
CA PRO A 83 -7.47 4.68 20.31
C PRO A 83 -6.96 4.07 19.00
N LEU A 84 -6.09 3.07 19.08
CA LEU A 84 -5.55 2.40 17.89
C LEU A 84 -6.62 1.57 17.18
N GLU A 85 -7.42 0.83 17.93
CA GLU A 85 -8.53 0.03 17.39
C GLU A 85 -9.56 0.92 16.68
N LEU A 86 -9.87 2.10 17.23
CA LEU A 86 -10.73 3.07 16.57
C LEU A 86 -10.12 3.59 15.26
N ALA A 87 -8.82 3.93 15.25
CA ALA A 87 -8.15 4.38 14.04
C ALA A 87 -8.14 3.30 12.95
N LEU A 88 -7.84 2.04 13.31
CA LEU A 88 -7.79 0.91 12.39
C LEU A 88 -9.18 0.47 11.86
N THR A 89 -10.27 0.94 12.46
CA THR A 89 -11.63 0.67 11.99
C THR A 89 -12.21 1.83 11.17
N VAL A 90 -12.01 3.07 11.61
CA VAL A 90 -12.51 4.27 10.91
C VAL A 90 -11.78 4.49 9.59
N VAL A 91 -10.45 4.31 9.56
CA VAL A 91 -9.66 4.58 8.34
C VAL A 91 -10.07 3.67 7.17
N PRO A 92 -10.17 2.34 7.30
CA PRO A 92 -10.65 1.48 6.22
C PRO A 92 -12.07 1.80 5.77
N PHE A 93 -12.95 2.18 6.70
CA PHE A 93 -14.32 2.57 6.38
C PHE A 93 -14.37 3.80 5.48
N VAL A 94 -13.55 4.82 5.77
CA VAL A 94 -13.45 6.03 4.94
C VAL A 94 -12.87 5.72 3.56
N ILE A 95 -11.84 4.86 3.47
CA ILE A 95 -11.24 4.46 2.19
C ILE A 95 -12.31 3.82 1.28
N ILE A 96 -13.10 2.89 1.81
CA ILE A 96 -14.18 2.23 1.04
C ILE A 96 -15.26 3.23 0.65
N SER A 97 -15.65 4.13 1.56
CA SER A 97 -16.68 5.15 1.31
C SER A 97 -16.28 6.09 0.16
N VAL A 98 -15.01 6.47 0.07
CA VAL A 98 -14.48 7.30 -1.02
C VAL A 98 -14.39 6.52 -2.33
N LEU A 99 -13.99 5.25 -2.30
CA LEU A 99 -13.86 4.44 -3.52
C LEU A 99 -15.24 4.13 -4.14
N PHE A 100 -16.29 4.06 -3.31
CA PHE A 100 -17.65 3.75 -3.75
C PHE A 100 -18.38 4.94 -4.41
N TYR A 101 -17.97 6.18 -4.14
CA TYR A 101 -18.60 7.40 -4.65
C TYR A 101 -17.87 7.94 -5.88
#